data_AF-A0A7C5PB93-F1
#
_entry.id   AF-A0A7C5PB93-F1
#
_cell.length_a   1.000
_cell.length_b   1.000
_cell.length_c   1.000
_cell.angle_alpha   90.00
_cell.angle_beta   90.00
_cell.angle_gamma   90.00
#
_symmetry.space_group_name_H-M   'P 1'
#
loop_
_entity.id
_entity.type
_entity.pdbx_description
1 polymer ?
#
loop_
_entity_poly.entity_id
_entity_poly.type
_entity_poly.pdbx_seq_one_letter_code
_entity_poly.pdbx_strand_id
1 'polypeptide(L)'
;MVILERFYLKRILKKIKTRLLMRYIKNFFSDRILYCFLQFVIVLSFFIIIAFCRTNAYAQETTLSLKLGNGMVVVLGEQASLSKLKDIILTSKKKFENIQDLADFITSEHISGIKEIGLFVSDNSQPSENIKKVFDGTLEEAIEKGVIPYLPTNISFTQAREFLESFGYNVIFGPDVYPFGDKLKCEVKLVSYGLKNGSYIEINNKKYYPKNLGYFLIAIEPDNGKVISQGNFNTSFHHQENNALVDYLQSVPKDSFLLGVINVEAVRKMDSNSYTLLNQMGLHLVPLGRYGYSHAFILDVKEKKALEARSSNVSELYYVPPEKLNESDFIKIINKKPLPTIYLDGLHPDSKVFVFLLPQNRRF
;
A
#
# COMPACT_ATOMS: atom_id res chain seq x y z
N MET A 1 48.53 -84.28 -8.47
CA MET A 1 47.08 -84.11 -8.22
C MET A 1 46.68 -82.72 -7.69
N VAL A 2 47.57 -81.95 -7.03
CA VAL A 2 47.24 -80.63 -6.42
C VAL A 2 47.14 -79.46 -7.43
N ILE A 3 47.70 -79.58 -8.63
CA ILE A 3 47.74 -78.49 -9.61
C ILE A 3 46.42 -78.35 -10.39
N LEU A 4 45.68 -79.45 -10.61
CA LEU A 4 44.44 -79.44 -11.39
C LEU A 4 43.27 -78.80 -10.62
N GLU A 5 43.16 -79.03 -9.31
CA GLU A 5 42.11 -78.44 -8.48
C GLU A 5 42.25 -76.92 -8.33
N ARG A 6 43.49 -76.41 -8.20
CA ARG A 6 43.72 -74.96 -8.12
C ARG A 6 43.33 -74.23 -9.40
N PHE A 7 43.46 -74.86 -10.56
CA PHE A 7 43.06 -74.26 -11.83
C PHE A 7 41.53 -74.20 -12.00
N TYR A 8 40.84 -75.25 -11.56
CA TYR A 8 39.39 -75.33 -11.65
C TYR A 8 38.70 -74.34 -10.70
N LEU A 9 39.20 -74.22 -9.46
CA LEU A 9 38.67 -73.26 -8.47
C LEU A 9 38.85 -71.80 -8.91
N LYS A 10 40.01 -71.47 -9.52
CA LYS A 10 40.27 -70.10 -10.03
C LYS A 10 39.33 -69.72 -11.16
N ARG A 11 38.95 -70.66 -12.03
CA ARG A 11 38.01 -70.42 -13.14
C ARG A 11 36.58 -70.20 -12.64
N ILE A 12 36.14 -70.98 -11.65
CA ILE A 12 34.81 -70.84 -11.04
C ILE A 12 34.71 -69.52 -10.26
N LEU A 13 35.70 -69.19 -9.43
CA LEU A 13 35.73 -67.93 -8.69
C LEU A 13 35.77 -66.71 -9.62
N LYS A 14 36.52 -66.78 -10.73
CA LYS A 14 36.50 -65.71 -11.75
C LYS A 14 35.10 -65.54 -12.34
N LYS A 15 34.43 -66.64 -12.71
CA LYS A 15 33.09 -66.62 -13.35
C LYS A 15 31.98 -66.15 -12.40
N ILE A 16 32.07 -66.49 -11.11
CA ILE A 16 31.14 -66.01 -10.06
C ILE A 16 31.35 -64.52 -9.81
N LYS A 17 32.62 -64.06 -9.73
CA LYS A 17 32.94 -62.64 -9.53
C LYS A 17 32.45 -61.77 -10.69
N THR A 18 32.56 -62.21 -11.95
CA THR A 18 32.04 -61.43 -13.09
C THR A 18 30.51 -61.35 -13.12
N ARG A 19 29.81 -62.45 -12.76
CA ARG A 19 28.34 -62.45 -12.74
C ARG A 19 27.76 -61.58 -11.62
N LEU A 20 28.36 -61.60 -10.43
CA LEU A 20 27.97 -60.72 -9.32
C LEU A 20 28.26 -59.26 -9.63
N LEU A 21 29.42 -58.96 -10.24
CA LEU A 21 29.79 -57.60 -10.63
C LEU A 21 28.83 -57.02 -11.68
N MET A 22 28.46 -57.79 -12.72
CA MET A 22 27.48 -57.33 -13.72
C MET A 22 26.09 -57.09 -13.13
N ARG A 23 25.64 -57.93 -12.18
CA ARG A 23 24.33 -57.77 -11.55
C ARG A 23 24.28 -56.53 -10.63
N TYR A 24 25.38 -56.25 -9.93
CA TYR A 24 25.51 -55.05 -9.11
C TYR A 24 25.58 -53.78 -9.96
N ILE A 25 26.33 -53.79 -11.06
CA ILE A 25 26.39 -52.67 -12.02
C ILE A 25 25.01 -52.40 -12.63
N LYS A 26 24.26 -53.44 -13.02
CA LYS A 26 22.94 -53.27 -13.65
C LYS A 26 21.92 -52.61 -12.70
N ASN A 27 21.93 -52.97 -11.42
CA ASN A 27 21.06 -52.36 -10.41
C ASN A 27 21.55 -50.96 -10.01
N PHE A 28 22.86 -50.77 -9.86
CA PHE A 28 23.45 -49.48 -9.47
C PHE A 28 23.26 -48.39 -10.53
N PHE A 29 23.35 -48.74 -11.82
CA PHE A 29 23.09 -47.78 -12.90
C PHE A 29 21.59 -47.52 -13.12
N SER A 30 20.72 -48.50 -12.90
CA SER A 30 19.26 -48.33 -13.04
C SER A 30 18.73 -47.29 -12.03
N ASP A 31 19.14 -47.39 -10.77
CA ASP A 31 18.60 -46.51 -9.72
C ASP A 31 19.19 -45.10 -9.79
N ARG A 32 20.48 -44.96 -10.15
CA ARG A 32 21.09 -43.63 -10.34
C ARG A 32 20.54 -42.90 -11.55
N ILE A 33 20.34 -43.58 -12.69
CA ILE A 33 19.78 -42.94 -13.88
C ILE A 33 18.34 -42.52 -13.60
N LEU A 34 17.55 -43.36 -12.95
CA LEU A 34 16.17 -43.03 -12.55
C LEU A 34 16.14 -41.84 -11.59
N TYR A 35 17.04 -41.81 -10.60
CA TYR A 35 17.15 -40.69 -9.66
C TYR A 35 17.54 -39.37 -10.35
N CYS A 36 18.53 -39.40 -11.24
CA CYS A 36 18.93 -38.21 -12.01
C CYS A 36 17.80 -37.74 -12.93
N PHE A 37 17.07 -38.66 -13.55
CA PHE A 37 15.90 -38.33 -14.38
C PHE A 37 14.79 -37.69 -13.54
N LEU A 38 14.48 -38.24 -12.37
CA LEU A 38 13.48 -37.68 -11.46
C LEU A 38 13.86 -36.27 -10.99
N GLN A 39 15.13 -36.06 -10.61
CA GLN A 39 15.66 -34.75 -10.25
C GLN A 39 15.55 -33.75 -11.41
N PHE A 40 15.88 -34.18 -12.64
CA PHE A 40 15.72 -33.35 -13.82
C PHE A 40 14.25 -32.94 -14.05
N VAL A 41 13.29 -33.86 -13.89
CA VAL A 41 11.85 -33.56 -14.02
C VAL A 41 11.37 -32.59 -12.93
N ILE A 42 11.83 -32.74 -11.68
CA ILE A 42 11.50 -31.82 -10.58
C ILE A 42 12.04 -30.42 -10.86
N VAL A 43 13.30 -30.31 -11.30
CA VAL A 43 13.91 -29.01 -11.64
C VAL A 43 13.22 -28.39 -12.85
N LEU A 44 12.92 -29.17 -13.90
CA LEU A 44 12.23 -28.69 -15.10
C LEU A 44 10.81 -28.19 -14.76
N SER A 45 10.05 -28.95 -13.97
CA SER A 45 8.71 -28.53 -13.53
C SER A 45 8.76 -27.26 -12.68
N PHE A 46 9.76 -27.11 -11.81
CA PHE A 46 9.99 -25.88 -11.06
C PHE A 46 10.27 -24.69 -11.99
N PHE A 47 11.08 -24.85 -13.04
CA PHE A 47 11.31 -23.82 -14.04
C PHE A 47 10.06 -23.47 -14.85
N ILE A 48 9.25 -24.46 -15.23
CA ILE A 48 7.96 -24.24 -15.91
C ILE A 48 7.02 -23.45 -15.00
N ILE A 49 6.91 -23.81 -13.72
CA ILE A 49 6.09 -23.08 -12.75
C ILE A 49 6.59 -21.65 -12.59
N ILE A 50 7.90 -21.42 -12.45
CA ILE A 50 8.47 -20.05 -12.38
C ILE A 50 8.17 -19.26 -13.64
N ALA A 51 8.29 -19.87 -14.83
CA ALA A 51 7.96 -19.19 -16.09
C ALA A 51 6.48 -18.84 -16.18
N PHE A 52 5.59 -19.74 -15.73
CA PHE A 52 4.14 -19.50 -15.68
C PHE A 52 3.75 -18.45 -14.63
N CYS A 53 4.38 -18.47 -13.46
CA CYS A 53 4.20 -17.46 -12.42
C CYS A 53 4.73 -16.09 -12.85
N ARG A 54 5.86 -16.03 -13.57
CA ARG A 54 6.39 -14.78 -14.13
C ARG A 54 5.45 -14.21 -15.19
N THR A 55 4.96 -15.03 -16.12
CA THR A 55 4.04 -14.56 -17.16
C THR A 55 2.73 -14.04 -16.58
N ASN A 56 2.19 -14.67 -15.54
CA ASN A 56 1.01 -14.16 -14.84
C ASN A 56 1.28 -12.91 -14.00
N ALA A 57 2.49 -12.73 -13.46
CA ALA A 57 2.87 -11.50 -12.75
C ALA A 57 3.00 -10.28 -13.68
N TYR A 58 3.26 -10.49 -14.98
CA TYR A 58 3.27 -9.43 -15.99
C TYR A 58 1.88 -9.08 -16.54
N ALA A 59 0.87 -9.91 -16.27
CA ALA A 59 -0.53 -9.64 -16.59
C ALA A 59 -1.25 -8.81 -15.50
N GLN A 60 -0.50 -8.04 -14.71
CA GLN A 60 -1.11 -7.07 -13.81
C GLN A 60 -1.68 -5.92 -14.65
N GLU A 61 -2.98 -5.68 -14.48
CA GLU A 61 -3.63 -4.48 -14.99
C GLU A 61 -3.00 -3.27 -14.34
N THR A 62 -2.62 -2.31 -15.18
CA THR A 62 -1.97 -1.07 -14.77
C THR A 62 -2.73 0.11 -15.37
N THR A 63 -2.51 1.30 -14.83
CA THR A 63 -3.15 2.54 -15.27
C THR A 63 -2.12 3.54 -15.75
N LEU A 64 -2.42 4.22 -16.86
CA LEU A 64 -1.64 5.34 -17.38
C LEU A 64 -2.53 6.58 -17.44
N SER A 65 -2.16 7.61 -16.67
CA SER A 65 -2.87 8.90 -16.64
C SER A 65 -2.11 9.94 -17.46
N LEU A 66 -2.77 10.55 -18.44
CA LEU A 66 -2.22 11.53 -19.36
C LEU A 66 -2.99 12.84 -19.21
N LYS A 67 -2.33 13.89 -18.72
CA LYS A 67 -2.94 15.20 -18.51
C LYS A 67 -2.75 16.09 -19.73
N LEU A 68 -3.82 16.73 -20.19
CA LEU A 68 -3.79 17.69 -21.30
C LEU A 68 -4.75 18.85 -21.01
N GLY A 69 -4.20 20.05 -20.85
CA GLY A 69 -4.98 21.23 -20.46
C GLY A 69 -5.67 21.06 -19.10
N ASN A 70 -6.99 21.28 -19.08
CA ASN A 70 -7.88 21.09 -17.93
C ASN A 70 -8.50 19.68 -17.86
N GLY A 71 -8.10 18.75 -18.73
CA GLY A 71 -8.62 17.40 -18.73
C GLY A 71 -7.53 16.34 -18.56
N MET A 72 -7.99 15.11 -18.39
CA MET A 72 -7.14 13.92 -18.24
C MET A 72 -7.73 12.75 -19.02
N VAL A 73 -6.85 12.02 -19.71
CA VAL A 73 -7.16 10.74 -20.35
C VAL A 73 -6.53 9.64 -19.52
N VAL A 74 -7.29 8.62 -19.17
CA VAL A 74 -6.85 7.52 -18.34
C VAL A 74 -6.99 6.24 -19.14
N VAL A 75 -5.90 5.48 -19.22
CA VAL A 75 -5.85 4.24 -20.00
C VAL A 75 -5.57 3.08 -19.07
N LEU A 76 -6.49 2.12 -19.03
CA LEU A 76 -6.33 0.87 -18.30
C LEU A 76 -5.84 -0.21 -19.27
N GLY A 77 -4.79 -0.94 -18.90
CA GLY A 77 -4.27 -2.02 -19.73
C GLY A 77 -3.09 -2.76 -19.16
N GLU A 78 -2.57 -3.72 -19.92
CA GLU A 78 -1.35 -4.45 -19.59
C GLU A 78 -0.13 -3.51 -19.57
N GLN A 79 0.79 -3.71 -18.63
CA GLN A 79 1.96 -2.84 -18.45
C GLN A 79 2.79 -2.65 -19.74
N ALA A 80 2.97 -3.73 -20.51
CA ALA A 80 3.68 -3.68 -21.78
C ALA A 80 2.98 -2.78 -22.81
N SER A 81 1.65 -2.84 -22.87
CA SER A 81 0.82 -2.03 -23.76
C SER A 81 0.84 -0.56 -23.36
N LEU A 82 0.80 -0.25 -22.06
CA LEU A 82 0.90 1.13 -21.57
C LEU A 82 2.29 1.73 -21.80
N SER A 83 3.35 0.94 -21.64
CA SER A 83 4.71 1.39 -21.98
C SER A 83 4.82 1.71 -23.47
N LYS A 84 4.31 0.83 -24.33
CA LYS A 84 4.27 1.05 -25.78
C LYS A 84 3.45 2.29 -26.14
N LEU A 85 2.30 2.49 -25.49
CA LEU A 85 1.46 3.66 -25.71
C LEU A 85 2.20 4.95 -25.33
N LYS A 86 2.88 4.96 -24.20
CA LYS A 86 3.69 6.11 -23.75
C LYS A 86 4.76 6.47 -24.79
N ASP A 87 5.45 5.47 -25.34
CA ASP A 87 6.46 5.69 -26.37
C ASP A 87 5.84 6.23 -27.68
N ILE A 88 4.69 5.72 -28.09
CA ILE A 88 3.95 6.23 -29.26
C ILE A 88 3.56 7.70 -29.08
N ILE A 89 3.03 8.07 -27.90
CA ILE A 89 2.64 9.45 -27.62
C ILE A 89 3.86 10.38 -27.60
N LEU A 90 4.96 9.97 -26.98
CA LEU A 90 6.19 10.77 -26.90
C LEU A 90 6.89 10.94 -28.25
N THR A 91 6.77 9.96 -29.14
CA THR A 91 7.37 10.00 -30.48
C THR A 91 6.44 10.59 -31.56
N SER A 92 5.16 10.75 -31.23
CA SER A 92 4.17 11.35 -32.13
C SER A 92 4.52 12.81 -32.43
N LYS A 93 4.44 13.18 -33.71
CA LYS A 93 4.50 14.59 -34.15
C LYS A 93 3.15 15.29 -34.03
N LYS A 94 2.09 14.56 -33.68
CA LYS A 94 0.73 15.08 -33.58
C LYS A 94 0.63 15.98 -32.35
N LYS A 95 0.09 17.18 -32.52
CA LYS A 95 -0.32 18.03 -31.41
C LYS A 95 -1.73 17.64 -31.01
N PHE A 96 -1.96 17.47 -29.71
CA PHE A 96 -3.28 17.23 -29.14
C PHE A 96 -3.78 18.56 -28.59
N GLU A 97 -4.90 19.07 -29.11
CA GLU A 97 -5.45 20.37 -28.70
C GLU A 97 -6.39 20.21 -27.50
N ASN A 98 -7.10 19.08 -27.44
CA ASN A 98 -8.00 18.73 -26.34
C ASN A 98 -7.89 17.24 -25.97
N ILE A 99 -8.52 16.83 -24.86
CA ILE A 99 -8.44 15.45 -24.38
C ILE A 99 -9.15 14.44 -25.29
N GLN A 100 -10.16 14.85 -26.06
CA GLN A 100 -10.83 13.99 -27.02
C GLN A 100 -9.86 13.62 -28.15
N ASP A 101 -9.08 14.57 -28.67
CA ASP A 101 -8.08 14.31 -29.70
C ASP A 101 -7.04 13.27 -29.26
N LEU A 102 -6.67 13.31 -27.97
CA LEU A 102 -5.72 12.38 -27.37
C LEU A 102 -6.35 10.99 -27.19
N ALA A 103 -7.58 10.90 -26.68
CA ALA A 103 -8.28 9.62 -26.54
C ALA A 103 -8.60 8.97 -27.90
N ASP A 104 -9.02 9.76 -28.89
CA ASP A 104 -9.26 9.28 -30.25
C ASP A 104 -7.97 8.75 -30.87
N PHE A 105 -6.85 9.44 -30.63
CA PHE A 105 -5.54 8.96 -31.05
C PHE A 105 -5.18 7.63 -30.38
N ILE A 106 -5.28 7.52 -29.06
CA ILE A 106 -5.01 6.27 -28.33
C ILE A 106 -5.88 5.12 -28.86
N THR A 107 -7.16 5.39 -29.12
CA THR A 107 -8.11 4.41 -29.67
C THR A 107 -7.71 3.97 -31.08
N SER A 108 -7.26 4.91 -31.92
CA SER A 108 -6.85 4.64 -33.31
C SER A 108 -5.57 3.81 -33.46
N GLU A 109 -4.71 3.79 -32.44
CA GLU A 109 -3.47 3.01 -32.45
C GLU A 109 -3.72 1.50 -32.26
N HIS A 110 -4.95 1.08 -31.93
CA HIS A 110 -5.35 -0.32 -31.78
C HIS A 110 -4.37 -1.18 -30.97
N ILE A 111 -3.86 -0.63 -29.86
CA ILE A 111 -2.85 -1.32 -29.05
C ILE A 111 -3.51 -2.45 -28.27
N SER A 112 -3.20 -3.70 -28.66
CA SER A 112 -3.61 -4.90 -27.94
C SER A 112 -3.24 -4.81 -26.46
N GLY A 113 -4.16 -5.17 -25.56
CA GLY A 113 -3.98 -5.13 -24.11
C GLY A 113 -4.42 -3.82 -23.46
N ILE A 114 -4.84 -2.80 -24.21
CA ILE A 114 -5.65 -1.70 -23.67
C ILE A 114 -7.08 -2.21 -23.51
N LYS A 115 -7.64 -2.03 -22.31
CA LYS A 115 -9.00 -2.48 -21.95
C LYS A 115 -10.01 -1.34 -21.96
N GLU A 116 -9.61 -0.20 -21.41
CA GLU A 116 -10.52 0.94 -21.22
C GLU A 116 -9.77 2.27 -21.39
N ILE A 117 -10.48 3.26 -21.93
CA ILE A 117 -10.01 4.65 -22.06
C ILE A 117 -11.08 5.55 -21.46
N GLY A 118 -10.78 6.19 -20.34
CA GLY A 118 -11.65 7.14 -19.65
C GLY A 118 -11.26 8.59 -19.96
N LEU A 119 -12.26 9.46 -20.12
CA LEU A 119 -12.11 10.89 -20.35
C LEU A 119 -12.63 11.68 -19.14
N PHE A 120 -11.80 12.56 -18.59
CA PHE A 120 -12.16 13.43 -17.48
C PHE A 120 -11.95 14.89 -17.90
N VAL A 121 -13.03 15.65 -18.08
CA VAL A 121 -12.98 17.10 -18.33
C VAL A 121 -13.26 17.82 -17.02
N SER A 122 -12.36 18.72 -16.60
CA SER A 122 -12.69 19.68 -15.55
C SER A 122 -13.48 20.83 -16.15
N ASP A 123 -14.80 20.90 -15.88
CA ASP A 123 -15.64 22.00 -16.34
C ASP A 123 -15.14 23.34 -15.77
N ASN A 124 -14.71 24.23 -16.67
CA ASN A 124 -14.28 25.61 -16.38
C ASN A 124 -15.50 26.52 -16.06
N SER A 125 -16.39 26.08 -15.17
CA SER A 125 -17.41 26.96 -14.62
C SER A 125 -16.74 27.98 -13.67
N GLN A 126 -17.01 29.27 -13.89
CA GLN A 126 -16.45 30.32 -13.04
C GLN A 126 -16.84 30.09 -11.57
N PRO A 127 -15.91 30.25 -10.62
CA PRO A 127 -16.17 29.91 -9.23
C PRO A 127 -17.08 30.93 -8.57
N SER A 128 -18.31 30.52 -8.23
CA SER A 128 -19.00 31.10 -7.08
C SER A 128 -18.26 30.67 -5.81
N GLU A 129 -18.15 31.56 -4.83
CA GLU A 129 -17.30 31.44 -3.62
C GLU A 129 -17.56 30.26 -2.67
N ASN A 130 -18.45 29.32 -3.02
CA ASN A 130 -18.85 28.22 -2.13
C ASN A 130 -18.35 26.87 -2.64
N ILE A 131 -17.69 26.10 -1.76
CA ILE A 131 -17.43 24.67 -1.98
C ILE A 131 -18.76 24.00 -2.30
N LYS A 132 -18.86 23.36 -3.46
CA LYS A 132 -20.07 22.66 -3.87
C LYS A 132 -19.85 21.17 -3.72
N LYS A 133 -20.70 20.52 -2.93
CA LYS A 133 -20.89 19.09 -3.00
C LYS A 133 -21.46 18.77 -4.38
N VAL A 134 -20.69 18.07 -5.20
CA VAL A 134 -21.07 17.75 -6.58
C VAL A 134 -21.63 16.35 -6.72
N PHE A 135 -21.43 15.51 -5.71
CA PHE A 135 -22.00 14.17 -5.65
C PHE A 135 -22.33 13.75 -4.22
N ASP A 136 -23.48 13.08 -4.08
CA ASP A 136 -23.95 12.35 -2.90
C ASP A 136 -24.62 11.07 -3.39
N GLY A 137 -24.08 9.91 -3.03
CA GLY A 137 -24.61 8.63 -3.48
C GLY A 137 -23.74 7.47 -3.03
N THR A 138 -23.89 6.34 -3.70
CA THR A 138 -23.07 5.15 -3.47
C THR A 138 -21.81 5.17 -4.34
N LEU A 139 -20.85 4.29 -4.04
CA LEU A 139 -19.64 4.10 -4.84
C LEU A 139 -19.97 3.62 -6.25
N GLU A 140 -20.91 2.69 -6.37
CA GLU A 140 -21.40 2.20 -7.66
C GLU A 140 -21.97 3.34 -8.50
N GLU A 141 -22.89 4.13 -7.94
CA GLU A 141 -23.47 5.29 -8.64
C GLU A 141 -22.40 6.33 -9.04
N ALA A 142 -21.39 6.55 -8.19
CA ALA A 142 -20.31 7.49 -8.47
C ALA A 142 -19.45 7.01 -9.66
N ILE A 143 -19.21 5.71 -9.76
CA ILE A 143 -18.48 5.08 -10.87
C ILE A 143 -19.32 5.11 -12.15
N GLU A 144 -20.59 4.71 -12.08
CA GLU A 144 -21.51 4.71 -13.22
C GLU A 144 -21.68 6.10 -13.84
N LYS A 145 -21.73 7.14 -12.99
CA LYS A 145 -21.84 8.54 -13.42
C LYS A 145 -20.48 9.16 -13.81
N GLY A 146 -19.38 8.40 -13.75
CA GLY A 146 -18.04 8.87 -14.09
C GLY A 146 -17.47 9.93 -13.15
N VAL A 147 -18.05 10.08 -11.96
CA VAL A 147 -17.56 11.02 -10.93
C VAL A 147 -16.28 10.50 -10.30
N ILE A 148 -16.16 9.18 -10.17
CA ILE A 148 -14.97 8.48 -9.68
C ILE A 148 -14.57 7.44 -10.73
N PRO A 149 -13.26 7.26 -11.04
CA PRO A 149 -12.84 6.18 -11.92
C PRO A 149 -13.18 4.80 -11.34
N TYR A 150 -13.35 3.81 -12.21
CA TYR A 150 -13.59 2.43 -11.80
C TYR A 150 -12.51 1.95 -10.81
N LEU A 151 -12.95 1.43 -9.67
CA LEU A 151 -12.11 0.82 -8.66
C LEU A 151 -12.22 -0.72 -8.77
N PRO A 152 -11.11 -1.45 -9.00
CA PRO A 152 -11.18 -2.90 -9.07
C PRO A 152 -11.69 -3.50 -7.75
N THR A 153 -12.52 -4.54 -7.82
CA THR A 153 -13.23 -5.13 -6.67
C THR A 153 -12.31 -5.73 -5.59
N ASN A 154 -11.03 -5.94 -5.90
CA ASN A 154 -10.04 -6.58 -5.02
C ASN A 154 -8.88 -5.64 -4.61
N ILE A 155 -9.08 -4.32 -4.65
CA ILE A 155 -8.07 -3.38 -4.16
C ILE A 155 -8.18 -3.16 -2.64
N SER A 156 -7.04 -2.96 -2.00
CA SER A 156 -7.00 -2.44 -0.62
C SER A 156 -7.33 -0.94 -0.59
N PHE A 157 -7.74 -0.41 0.57
CA PHE A 157 -7.94 1.03 0.76
C PHE A 157 -6.70 1.87 0.43
N THR A 158 -5.51 1.37 0.74
CA THR A 158 -4.26 2.04 0.37
C THR A 158 -4.12 2.15 -1.15
N GLN A 159 -4.36 1.04 -1.88
CA GLN A 159 -4.32 1.03 -3.35
C GLN A 159 -5.43 1.91 -3.95
N ALA A 160 -6.62 1.92 -3.37
CA ALA A 160 -7.72 2.79 -3.78
C ALA A 160 -7.35 4.26 -3.63
N ARG A 161 -6.77 4.64 -2.48
CA ARG A 161 -6.28 6.01 -2.25
C ARG A 161 -5.21 6.37 -3.26
N GLU A 162 -4.16 5.57 -3.39
CA GLU A 162 -3.06 5.85 -4.33
C GLU A 162 -3.57 5.97 -5.77
N PHE A 163 -4.50 5.10 -6.17
CA PHE A 163 -5.16 5.17 -7.46
C PHE A 163 -5.90 6.49 -7.61
N LEU A 164 -6.84 6.82 -6.74
CA LEU A 164 -7.63 8.06 -6.84
C LEU A 164 -6.77 9.34 -6.71
N GLU A 165 -5.76 9.34 -5.85
CA GLU A 165 -4.80 10.45 -5.73
C GLU A 165 -4.00 10.64 -7.03
N SER A 166 -3.72 9.58 -7.78
CA SER A 166 -3.10 9.68 -9.11
C SER A 166 -4.00 10.37 -10.15
N PHE A 167 -5.31 10.43 -9.90
CA PHE A 167 -6.29 11.18 -10.70
C PHE A 167 -6.47 12.62 -10.20
N GLY A 168 -5.70 13.02 -9.19
CA GLY A 168 -5.78 14.35 -8.60
C GLY A 168 -6.91 14.51 -7.58
N TYR A 169 -7.46 13.42 -7.05
CA TYR A 169 -8.38 13.49 -5.91
C TYR A 169 -7.60 13.59 -4.60
N ASN A 170 -8.15 14.28 -3.62
CA ASN A 170 -7.78 14.12 -2.22
C ASN A 170 -8.75 13.11 -1.60
N VAL A 171 -8.27 11.99 -1.06
CA VAL A 171 -9.17 10.93 -0.58
C VAL A 171 -9.23 10.91 0.94
N ILE A 172 -10.43 11.10 1.46
CA ILE A 172 -10.78 10.93 2.86
C ILE A 172 -11.58 9.64 2.97
N PHE A 173 -11.13 8.71 3.80
CA PHE A 173 -11.93 7.52 4.09
C PHE A 173 -12.89 7.79 5.25
N GLY A 174 -14.06 7.17 5.19
CA GLY A 174 -15.09 7.21 6.23
C GLY A 174 -14.90 6.19 7.33
N PRO A 175 -15.75 6.22 8.37
CA PRO A 175 -15.66 5.37 9.55
C PRO A 175 -15.80 3.88 9.25
N ASP A 176 -16.53 3.47 8.21
CA ASP A 176 -16.64 2.04 7.85
C ASP A 176 -15.33 1.50 7.21
N VAL A 177 -14.44 2.38 6.77
CA VAL A 177 -13.05 2.04 6.38
C VAL A 177 -12.15 1.89 7.59
N TYR A 178 -12.43 2.63 8.65
CA TYR A 178 -11.56 2.65 9.82
C TYR A 178 -11.89 1.47 10.74
N PRO A 179 -10.86 0.79 11.30
CA PRO A 179 -11.10 -0.35 12.20
C PRO A 179 -11.77 0.04 13.52
N PHE A 180 -12.07 1.34 13.72
CA PHE A 180 -12.55 1.92 14.96
C PHE A 180 -14.08 2.07 15.02
N GLY A 181 -14.78 2.06 13.87
CA GLY A 181 -16.23 2.24 13.81
C GLY A 181 -16.70 3.51 14.55
N ASP A 182 -17.60 3.34 15.51
CA ASP A 182 -18.18 4.38 16.37
C ASP A 182 -17.43 4.62 17.69
N LYS A 183 -16.29 3.94 17.90
CA LYS A 183 -15.59 3.96 19.19
C LYS A 183 -14.81 5.25 19.42
N LEU A 184 -14.21 5.81 18.38
CA LEU A 184 -13.46 7.07 18.49
C LEU A 184 -14.41 8.22 18.12
N LYS A 185 -14.83 9.01 19.11
CA LYS A 185 -15.83 10.10 18.97
C LYS A 185 -15.19 11.49 18.89
N CYS A 186 -13.88 11.54 18.66
CA CYS A 186 -13.15 12.79 18.51
C CYS A 186 -12.47 12.88 17.15
N GLU A 187 -12.31 14.10 16.69
CA GLU A 187 -11.58 14.39 15.45
C GLU A 187 -10.08 14.28 15.73
N VAL A 188 -9.36 13.55 14.87
CA VAL A 188 -7.91 13.40 14.99
C VAL A 188 -7.24 13.63 13.64
N LYS A 189 -6.22 14.49 13.63
CA LYS A 189 -5.30 14.64 12.50
C LYS A 189 -3.87 14.38 12.95
N LEU A 190 -3.15 13.57 12.20
CA LEU A 190 -1.75 13.25 12.44
C LEU A 190 -0.94 13.59 11.20
N VAL A 191 0.18 14.29 11.39
CA VAL A 191 1.10 14.59 10.30
C VAL A 191 2.52 14.32 10.75
N SER A 192 3.22 13.48 10.00
CA SER A 192 4.65 13.17 10.16
C SER A 192 5.41 13.55 8.90
N TYR A 193 6.44 14.40 9.02
CA TYR A 193 7.19 14.94 7.87
C TYR A 193 8.54 14.25 7.60
N GLY A 194 8.74 13.02 8.08
CA GLY A 194 9.99 12.29 7.90
C GLY A 194 11.15 13.09 8.48
N LEU A 195 12.23 13.29 7.72
CA LEU A 195 13.43 14.08 8.11
C LEU A 195 13.20 15.58 8.37
N LYS A 196 11.97 16.10 8.19
CA LYS A 196 11.66 17.50 8.46
C LYS A 196 11.01 17.67 9.84
N ASN A 197 11.32 18.79 10.47
CA ASN A 197 10.65 19.22 11.70
C ASN A 197 9.21 19.64 11.42
N GLY A 198 8.39 19.64 12.48
CA GLY A 198 7.04 20.20 12.47
C GLY A 198 5.93 19.17 12.42
N SER A 199 6.24 17.88 12.64
CA SER A 199 5.23 16.85 12.84
C SER A 199 4.29 17.24 13.98
N TYR A 200 3.02 16.85 13.93
CA TYR A 200 2.05 17.20 14.98
C TYR A 200 0.90 16.19 15.06
N ILE A 201 0.24 16.19 16.21
CA ILE A 201 -1.03 15.52 16.46
C ILE A 201 -2.04 16.61 16.80
N GLU A 202 -3.20 16.60 16.15
CA GLU A 202 -4.29 17.54 16.39
C GLU A 202 -5.53 16.76 16.82
N ILE A 203 -6.10 17.11 17.97
CA ILE A 203 -7.27 16.46 18.56
C ILE A 203 -8.33 17.53 18.78
N ASN A 204 -9.52 17.37 18.19
CA ASN A 204 -10.61 18.36 18.25
C ASN A 204 -10.10 19.80 18.00
N ASN A 205 -9.37 20.01 16.91
CA ASN A 205 -8.77 21.30 16.51
C ASN A 205 -7.68 21.88 17.44
N LYS A 206 -7.24 21.13 18.45
CA LYS A 206 -6.10 21.51 19.31
C LYS A 206 -4.84 20.77 18.88
N LYS A 207 -3.80 21.52 18.48
CA LYS A 207 -2.53 20.96 18.04
C LYS A 207 -1.56 20.71 19.19
N TYR A 208 -0.87 19.59 19.09
CA TYR A 208 0.17 19.11 19.99
C TYR A 208 1.43 18.86 19.17
N TYR A 209 2.53 19.49 19.59
CA TYR A 209 3.79 19.45 18.88
C TYR A 209 4.83 18.66 19.68
N PRO A 210 5.63 17.81 19.02
CA PRO A 210 6.76 17.13 19.61
C PRO A 210 7.81 18.16 20.04
N LYS A 211 8.37 18.00 21.24
CA LYS A 211 9.44 18.87 21.74
C LYS A 211 10.81 18.48 21.20
N ASN A 212 11.03 17.18 21.02
CA ASN A 212 12.27 16.61 20.51
C ASN A 212 11.97 15.73 19.29
N LEU A 213 13.03 15.23 18.66
CA LEU A 213 12.93 14.23 17.60
C LEU A 213 12.58 12.84 18.16
N GLY A 214 12.11 11.95 17.30
CA GLY A 214 11.72 10.59 17.68
C GLY A 214 10.21 10.37 17.62
N TYR A 215 9.72 9.35 18.33
CA TYR A 215 8.28 9.11 18.45
C TYR A 215 7.64 10.14 19.36
N PHE A 216 6.53 10.72 18.93
CA PHE A 216 5.65 11.53 19.77
C PHE A 216 4.30 10.86 19.86
N LEU A 217 3.95 10.48 21.08
CA LEU A 217 2.80 9.64 21.38
C LEU A 217 1.84 10.37 22.33
N ILE A 218 0.54 10.23 22.09
CA ILE A 218 -0.52 10.75 22.96
C ILE A 218 -1.56 9.66 23.14
N ALA A 219 -1.84 9.27 24.39
CA ALA A 219 -2.99 8.44 24.72
C ALA A 219 -4.20 9.32 25.03
N ILE A 220 -5.36 8.98 24.49
CA ILE A 220 -6.59 9.75 24.62
C ILE A 220 -7.79 8.89 25.05
N GLU A 221 -8.73 9.53 25.74
CA GLU A 221 -10.06 8.96 25.98
C GLU A 221 -10.85 8.91 24.64
N PRO A 222 -11.49 7.77 24.31
CA PRO A 222 -12.21 7.59 23.05
C PRO A 222 -13.38 8.56 22.85
N ASP A 223 -14.12 8.84 23.92
CA ASP A 223 -15.40 9.56 23.84
C ASP A 223 -15.26 11.07 23.59
N ASN A 224 -14.17 11.68 24.07
CA ASN A 224 -14.03 13.14 24.08
C ASN A 224 -12.65 13.62 23.59
N GLY A 225 -11.71 12.71 23.33
CA GLY A 225 -10.34 13.06 22.92
C GLY A 225 -9.50 13.68 24.03
N LYS A 226 -9.89 13.56 25.30
CA LYS A 226 -9.12 14.08 26.44
C LYS A 226 -7.81 13.32 26.53
N VAL A 227 -6.72 14.08 26.60
CA VAL A 227 -5.37 13.53 26.76
C VAL A 227 -5.24 12.89 28.14
N ILE A 228 -4.93 11.59 28.15
CA ILE A 228 -4.64 10.80 29.35
C ILE A 228 -3.15 10.93 29.69
N SER A 229 -2.30 10.70 28.69
CA SER A 229 -0.85 10.80 28.82
C SER A 229 -0.23 11.18 27.47
N GLN A 230 0.99 11.71 27.52
CA GLN A 230 1.78 12.00 26.33
C GLN A 230 3.26 11.73 26.62
N GLY A 231 3.99 11.35 25.57
CA GLY A 231 5.42 11.05 25.66
C GLY A 231 6.13 11.37 24.36
N ASN A 232 7.42 11.71 24.45
CA ASN A 232 8.28 11.93 23.29
C ASN A 232 9.60 11.20 23.49
N PHE A 233 9.90 10.26 22.60
CA PHE A 233 10.93 9.24 22.79
C PHE A 233 11.96 9.31 21.68
N ASN A 234 13.17 9.75 22.01
CA ASN A 234 14.27 9.90 21.05
C ASN A 234 15.03 8.58 20.86
N THR A 235 14.34 7.60 20.27
CA THR A 235 14.87 6.28 19.91
C THR A 235 15.86 6.32 18.75
N SER A 236 16.18 7.51 18.20
CA SER A 236 17.20 7.68 17.16
C SER A 236 18.61 7.81 17.72
N PHE A 237 18.76 8.55 18.84
CA PHE A 237 20.09 8.86 19.39
C PHE A 237 20.38 8.19 20.72
N HIS A 238 19.37 7.78 21.48
CA HIS A 238 19.55 7.30 22.85
C HIS A 238 18.91 5.91 23.04
N HIS A 239 19.73 4.90 23.38
CA HIS A 239 19.19 3.54 23.62
C HIS A 239 18.24 3.49 24.82
N GLN A 240 18.47 4.32 25.85
CA GLN A 240 17.61 4.40 27.04
C GLN A 240 16.17 4.81 26.70
N GLU A 241 15.97 5.56 25.62
CA GLU A 241 14.65 5.98 25.16
C GLU A 241 13.81 4.81 24.63
N ASN A 242 14.44 3.68 24.25
CA ASN A 242 13.71 2.46 23.91
C ASN A 242 13.00 1.88 25.14
N ASN A 243 13.69 1.82 26.28
CA ASN A 243 13.07 1.36 27.53
C ASN A 243 11.97 2.34 27.96
N ALA A 244 12.21 3.65 27.89
CA ALA A 244 11.19 4.64 28.21
C ALA A 244 9.95 4.55 27.28
N LEU A 245 10.15 4.26 25.99
CA LEU A 245 9.08 3.99 25.05
C LEU A 245 8.31 2.73 25.44
N VAL A 246 9.00 1.63 25.76
CA VAL A 246 8.38 0.37 26.19
C VAL A 246 7.56 0.57 27.46
N ASP A 247 8.12 1.22 28.47
CA ASP A 247 7.45 1.51 29.74
C ASP A 247 6.20 2.38 29.52
N TYR A 248 6.31 3.39 28.67
CA TYR A 248 5.17 4.22 28.28
C TYR A 248 4.08 3.38 27.62
N LEU A 249 4.41 2.62 26.58
CA LEU A 249 3.44 1.79 25.85
C LEU A 249 2.72 0.79 26.75
N GLN A 250 3.42 0.19 27.72
CA GLN A 250 2.83 -0.71 28.71
C GLN A 250 1.94 -0.01 29.73
N SER A 251 2.21 1.27 30.01
CA SER A 251 1.41 2.08 30.94
C SER A 251 0.11 2.63 30.33
N VAL A 252 -0.03 2.60 29.00
CA VAL A 252 -1.22 3.11 28.31
C VAL A 252 -2.46 2.26 28.68
N PRO A 253 -3.56 2.89 29.15
CA PRO A 253 -4.78 2.15 29.50
C PRO A 253 -5.36 1.38 28.32
N LYS A 254 -5.89 0.18 28.57
CA LYS A 254 -6.47 -0.66 27.51
C LYS A 254 -7.65 -0.01 26.80
N ASP A 255 -8.53 0.66 27.54
CA ASP A 255 -9.72 1.33 26.96
C ASP A 255 -9.41 2.74 26.42
N SER A 256 -8.20 2.95 25.89
CA SER A 256 -7.76 4.22 25.29
C SER A 256 -7.36 4.06 23.83
N PHE A 257 -7.27 5.19 23.13
CA PHE A 257 -6.63 5.25 21.83
C PHE A 257 -5.23 5.83 21.95
N LEU A 258 -4.27 5.22 21.27
CA LEU A 258 -2.90 5.70 21.18
C LEU A 258 -2.67 6.35 19.81
N LEU A 259 -2.27 7.61 19.82
CA LEU A 259 -1.92 8.38 18.64
C LEU A 259 -0.40 8.51 18.57
N GLY A 260 0.18 8.41 17.38
CA GLY A 260 1.62 8.53 17.23
C GLY A 260 2.06 9.15 15.92
N VAL A 261 3.11 9.97 16.00
CA VAL A 261 3.86 10.47 14.84
C VAL A 261 5.35 10.40 15.07
N ILE A 262 6.14 10.25 14.00
CA ILE A 262 7.59 10.48 14.05
C ILE A 262 7.90 11.95 13.76
N ASN A 263 8.77 12.56 14.57
CA ASN A 263 9.38 13.85 14.31
C ASN A 263 10.86 13.66 13.91
N VAL A 264 11.22 14.05 12.68
CA VAL A 264 12.57 13.89 12.08
C VAL A 264 13.00 12.43 11.89
N GLU A 265 13.24 11.70 12.96
CA GLU A 265 13.83 10.36 12.91
C GLU A 265 13.59 9.62 14.22
N ALA A 266 13.21 8.34 14.16
CA ALA A 266 12.96 7.52 15.35
C ALA A 266 13.51 6.07 15.29
N VAL A 267 14.07 5.63 14.17
CA VAL A 267 14.36 4.19 13.96
C VAL A 267 15.84 3.85 13.97
N ARG A 268 16.73 4.84 13.86
CA ARG A 268 18.19 4.63 13.82
C ARG A 268 18.75 3.75 14.96
N LYS A 269 18.28 3.94 16.20
CA LYS A 269 18.69 3.15 17.37
C LYS A 269 17.51 2.44 18.02
N MET A 270 16.42 2.27 17.29
CA MET A 270 15.29 1.47 17.76
C MET A 270 15.73 0.03 17.92
N ASP A 271 15.50 -0.55 19.10
CA ASP A 271 15.84 -1.94 19.36
C ASP A 271 14.71 -2.91 19.02
N SER A 272 15.03 -4.21 19.05
CA SER A 272 14.09 -5.28 18.76
C SER A 272 12.93 -5.34 19.74
N ASN A 273 13.13 -4.93 21.00
CA ASN A 273 12.11 -5.01 22.04
C ASN A 273 11.02 -3.97 21.80
N SER A 274 11.42 -2.73 21.54
CA SER A 274 10.52 -1.62 21.20
C SER A 274 9.74 -1.92 19.93
N TYR A 275 10.44 -2.39 18.89
CA TYR A 275 9.81 -2.80 17.63
C TYR A 275 8.80 -3.94 17.85
N THR A 276 9.20 -4.99 18.58
CA THR A 276 8.33 -6.14 18.85
C THR A 276 7.08 -5.71 19.62
N LEU A 277 7.22 -4.82 20.60
CA LEU A 277 6.07 -4.33 21.36
C LEU A 277 5.12 -3.50 20.48
N LEU A 278 5.63 -2.58 19.67
CA LEU A 278 4.80 -1.82 18.72
C LEU A 278 4.03 -2.76 17.78
N ASN A 279 4.70 -3.78 17.23
CA ASN A 279 4.07 -4.79 16.38
C ASN A 279 3.03 -5.65 17.14
N GLN A 280 3.30 -6.03 18.38
CA GLN A 280 2.37 -6.75 19.25
C GLN A 280 1.15 -5.91 19.67
N MET A 281 1.27 -4.59 19.61
CA MET A 281 0.16 -3.65 19.80
C MET A 281 -0.66 -3.45 18.52
N GLY A 282 -0.26 -4.03 17.39
CA GLY A 282 -0.98 -3.92 16.11
C GLY A 282 -0.40 -2.91 15.13
N LEU A 283 0.81 -2.39 15.39
CA LEU A 283 1.49 -1.46 14.48
C LEU A 283 2.40 -2.23 13.51
N HIS A 284 1.95 -2.42 12.29
CA HIS A 284 2.62 -3.24 11.28
C HIS A 284 3.45 -2.41 10.28
N LEU A 285 3.32 -1.08 10.28
CA LEU A 285 4.05 -0.20 9.37
C LEU A 285 5.22 0.53 10.02
N VAL A 286 5.65 0.13 11.22
CA VAL A 286 6.83 0.67 11.90
C VAL A 286 8.05 0.68 10.95
N PRO A 287 8.71 1.83 10.70
CA PRO A 287 9.75 1.96 9.68
C PRO A 287 11.12 1.40 10.12
N LEU A 288 11.20 0.23 10.75
CA LEU A 288 12.47 -0.34 11.20
C LEU A 288 13.43 -0.54 10.00
N GLY A 289 14.67 -0.06 10.15
CA GLY A 289 15.68 -0.09 9.08
C GLY A 289 15.44 0.93 7.95
N ARG A 290 14.39 1.76 8.02
CA ARG A 290 14.06 2.78 7.02
C ARG A 290 14.30 4.19 7.58
N TYR A 291 15.57 4.58 7.58
CA TYR A 291 15.99 5.90 8.04
C TYR A 291 15.26 7.04 7.31
N GLY A 292 14.79 8.02 8.05
CA GLY A 292 14.13 9.23 7.57
C GLY A 292 12.67 9.09 7.18
N TYR A 293 12.10 7.89 7.32
CA TYR A 293 10.70 7.65 6.98
C TYR A 293 9.77 8.31 7.99
N SER A 294 8.72 8.93 7.45
CA SER A 294 7.57 9.36 8.21
C SER A 294 6.71 8.17 8.63
N HIS A 295 6.08 8.27 9.79
CA HIS A 295 5.12 7.30 10.30
C HIS A 295 4.08 8.05 11.12
N ALA A 296 2.81 7.80 10.85
CA ALA A 296 1.67 8.30 11.61
C ALA A 296 0.70 7.15 11.87
N PHE A 297 0.13 7.07 13.06
CA PHE A 297 -0.83 6.02 13.41
C PHE A 297 -1.89 6.44 14.44
N ILE A 298 -3.06 5.82 14.32
CA ILE A 298 -4.12 5.78 15.32
C ILE A 298 -4.26 4.31 15.73
N LEU A 299 -4.26 4.01 17.02
CA LEU A 299 -4.31 2.64 17.53
C LEU A 299 -5.41 2.50 18.59
N ASP A 300 -6.32 1.54 18.39
CA ASP A 300 -7.20 1.02 19.44
C ASP A 300 -6.38 0.06 20.31
N VAL A 301 -6.04 0.48 21.54
CA VAL A 301 -5.12 -0.26 22.41
C VAL A 301 -5.73 -1.59 22.88
N LYS A 302 -7.06 -1.64 23.03
CA LYS A 302 -7.79 -2.84 23.46
C LYS A 302 -7.80 -3.89 22.37
N GLU A 303 -8.15 -3.48 21.16
CA GLU A 303 -8.30 -4.40 20.03
C GLU A 303 -7.00 -4.68 19.29
N LYS A 304 -5.96 -3.88 19.54
CA LYS A 304 -4.69 -3.97 18.83
C LYS A 304 -4.86 -3.85 17.32
N LYS A 305 -5.74 -2.93 16.91
CA LYS A 305 -5.99 -2.59 15.51
C LYS A 305 -5.58 -1.15 15.28
N ALA A 306 -4.84 -0.92 14.22
CA ALA A 306 -4.34 0.40 13.90
C ALA A 306 -4.74 0.85 12.50
N LEU A 307 -4.88 2.16 12.36
CA LEU A 307 -4.80 2.86 11.10
C LEU A 307 -3.40 3.47 11.03
N GLU A 308 -2.63 3.10 10.02
CA GLU A 308 -1.23 3.51 9.90
C GLU A 308 -0.93 4.07 8.51
N ALA A 309 -0.07 5.08 8.44
CA ALA A 309 0.51 5.57 7.21
C ALA A 309 2.03 5.70 7.38
N ARG A 310 2.77 5.24 6.37
CA ARG A 310 4.23 5.34 6.30
C ARG A 310 4.64 5.82 4.91
N SER A 311 5.55 6.78 4.85
CA SER A 311 6.10 7.31 3.59
C SER A 311 7.56 7.73 3.77
N SER A 312 8.34 7.74 2.69
CA SER A 312 9.69 8.34 2.70
C SER A 312 9.67 9.85 2.92
N ASN A 313 8.52 10.49 2.72
CA ASN A 313 8.36 11.94 2.77
C ASN A 313 7.39 12.36 3.88
N VAL A 314 6.09 12.24 3.64
CA VAL A 314 5.04 12.71 4.55
C VAL A 314 3.99 11.63 4.73
N SER A 315 3.63 11.37 5.98
CA SER A 315 2.50 10.51 6.36
C SER A 315 1.44 11.39 7.01
N GLU A 316 0.23 11.37 6.44
CA GLU A 316 -0.92 12.08 6.97
C GLU A 316 -2.03 11.07 7.25
N LEU A 317 -2.62 11.16 8.45
CA LEU A 317 -3.86 10.47 8.80
C LEU A 317 -4.87 11.48 9.27
N TYR A 318 -6.11 11.26 8.88
CA TYR A 318 -7.22 12.11 9.26
C TYR A 318 -8.45 11.27 9.56
N TYR A 319 -8.93 11.36 10.80
CA TYR A 319 -10.11 10.67 11.28
C TYR A 319 -11.13 11.69 11.76
N VAL A 320 -12.36 11.56 11.26
CA VAL A 320 -13.51 12.34 11.71
C VAL A 320 -14.59 11.35 12.12
N PRO A 321 -15.14 11.49 13.34
CA PRO A 321 -16.18 10.59 13.78
C PRO A 321 -17.46 10.81 12.95
N PRO A 322 -18.23 9.75 12.68
CA PRO A 322 -19.40 9.78 11.80
C PRO A 322 -20.39 10.92 12.12
N GLU A 323 -20.64 11.16 13.40
CA GLU A 323 -21.59 12.17 13.89
C GLU A 323 -21.14 13.63 13.63
N LYS A 324 -19.85 13.87 13.40
CA LYS A 324 -19.30 15.19 13.05
C LYS A 324 -19.16 15.40 11.55
N LEU A 325 -19.47 14.40 10.74
CA LEU A 325 -19.50 14.51 9.28
C LEU A 325 -20.78 15.19 8.78
N ASN A 326 -21.20 16.29 9.43
CA ASN A 326 -22.17 17.18 8.79
C ASN A 326 -21.47 17.92 7.64
N GLU A 327 -22.24 18.23 6.59
CA GLU A 327 -21.73 18.83 5.35
C GLU A 327 -20.91 20.11 5.61
N SER A 328 -21.30 20.92 6.59
CA SER A 328 -20.64 22.18 6.94
C SER A 328 -19.26 22.01 7.57
N ASP A 329 -19.08 20.98 8.40
CA ASP A 329 -17.80 20.68 9.04
C ASP A 329 -16.86 19.94 8.08
N PHE A 330 -17.41 19.09 7.20
CA PHE A 330 -16.65 18.47 6.11
C PHE A 330 -16.05 19.51 5.14
N ILE A 331 -16.83 20.55 4.80
CA ILE A 331 -16.37 21.68 3.98
C ILE A 331 -15.17 22.42 4.60
N LYS A 332 -15.12 22.56 5.94
CA LYS A 332 -13.96 23.19 6.64
C LYS A 332 -12.68 22.37 6.51
N ILE A 333 -12.80 21.06 6.38
CA ILE A 333 -11.67 20.12 6.27
C ILE A 333 -11.08 20.17 4.87
N ILE A 334 -11.93 20.23 3.84
CA ILE A 334 -11.57 20.26 2.42
C ILE A 334 -10.83 21.56 2.04
N ASN A 335 -11.11 22.67 2.72
CA ASN A 335 -10.54 24.01 2.47
C ASN A 335 -9.00 24.13 2.56
N LYS A 336 -8.25 23.05 2.80
CA LYS A 336 -6.78 23.07 2.96
C LYS A 336 -5.97 22.50 1.78
N LYS A 337 -6.57 21.83 0.78
CA LYS A 337 -5.84 21.26 -0.37
C LYS A 337 -6.56 21.60 -1.68
N PRO A 338 -5.93 22.17 -2.72
CA PRO A 338 -6.60 22.68 -3.94
C PRO A 338 -7.14 21.62 -4.91
N LEU A 339 -7.44 20.41 -4.43
CA LEU A 339 -7.85 19.26 -5.23
C LEU A 339 -9.31 18.86 -4.93
N PRO A 340 -10.05 18.32 -5.92
CA PRO A 340 -11.33 17.66 -5.67
C PRO A 340 -11.18 16.65 -4.54
N THR A 341 -12.05 16.71 -3.52
CA THR A 341 -11.96 15.79 -2.37
C THR A 341 -13.05 14.74 -2.47
N ILE A 342 -12.66 13.47 -2.45
CA ILE A 342 -13.56 12.33 -2.35
C ILE A 342 -13.60 11.89 -0.90
N TYR A 343 -14.80 11.75 -0.36
CA TYR A 343 -15.07 10.94 0.82
C TYR A 343 -15.53 9.55 0.39
N LEU A 344 -14.93 8.50 0.93
CA LEU A 344 -15.25 7.10 0.66
C LEU A 344 -15.48 6.36 1.97
N ASP A 345 -16.71 5.98 2.29
CA ASP A 345 -17.02 5.22 3.50
C ASP A 345 -16.61 3.75 3.42
N GLY A 346 -16.29 3.25 2.22
CA GLY A 346 -15.89 1.87 2.01
C GLY A 346 -15.55 1.60 0.55
N LEU A 347 -15.17 0.36 0.25
CA LEU A 347 -14.96 -0.13 -1.12
C LEU A 347 -16.10 -1.06 -1.58
N HIS A 348 -17.17 -1.20 -0.78
CA HIS A 348 -18.36 -1.91 -1.21
C HIS A 348 -19.12 -1.04 -2.23
N PRO A 349 -19.79 -1.61 -3.24
CA PRO A 349 -20.63 -0.86 -4.17
C PRO A 349 -21.62 0.10 -3.48
N ASP A 350 -22.22 -0.36 -2.38
CA ASP A 350 -23.16 0.42 -1.55
C ASP A 350 -22.51 1.44 -0.61
N SER A 351 -21.18 1.50 -0.55
CA SER A 351 -20.47 2.42 0.35
C SER A 351 -20.77 3.86 -0.03
N LYS A 352 -20.97 4.70 1.00
CA LYS A 352 -21.31 6.10 0.79
C LYS A 352 -20.13 6.87 0.20
N VAL A 353 -20.43 7.67 -0.81
CA VAL A 353 -19.46 8.53 -1.49
C VAL A 353 -19.97 9.96 -1.50
N PHE A 354 -19.07 10.87 -1.13
CA PHE A 354 -19.28 12.29 -1.39
C PHE A 354 -18.12 12.83 -2.22
N VAL A 355 -18.42 13.59 -3.26
CA VAL A 355 -17.40 14.28 -4.05
C VAL A 355 -17.62 15.77 -3.95
N PHE A 356 -16.56 16.46 -3.54
CA PHE A 356 -16.55 17.91 -3.37
C PHE A 356 -15.58 18.51 -4.36
N LEU A 357 -16.06 19.48 -5.15
CA LEU A 357 -15.20 20.30 -5.99
C LEU A 357 -14.86 21.58 -5.24
N LEU A 358 -13.56 21.87 -5.16
CA LEU A 358 -13.09 23.16 -4.69
C LEU A 358 -13.20 24.19 -5.81
N PRO A 359 -13.49 25.45 -5.48
CA PRO A 359 -13.39 26.53 -6.45
C PRO A 359 -11.97 26.58 -7.00
N GLN A 360 -11.83 26.49 -8.33
CA GLN A 360 -10.55 26.68 -9.01
C GLN A 360 -10.15 28.16 -8.97
N ASN A 361 -9.72 28.64 -7.81
CA ASN A 361 -9.06 29.93 -7.70
C ASN A 361 -7.55 29.70 -7.74
N ARG A 362 -6.98 29.70 -8.95
CA ARG A 362 -5.74 30.40 -9.34
C ARG A 362 -5.24 29.91 -10.70
N ARG A 363 -4.98 30.86 -11.59
CA ARG A 363 -3.99 30.69 -12.68
C ARG A 363 -2.66 30.28 -12.04
N PHE A 364 -2.12 29.14 -12.42
CA PHE A 364 -0.72 28.78 -12.17
C PHE A 364 0.19 29.46 -13.19
#